data_AF-A0A1U7VKS1-F1
#
_entry.id   AF-A0A1U7VKS1-F1
#
_cell.length_a   1.000
_cell.length_b   1.000
_cell.length_c   1.000
_cell.angle_alpha   90.00
_cell.angle_beta   90.00
_cell.angle_gamma   90.00
#
_symmetry.space_group_name_H-M   'P 1'
#
loop_
_entity.id
_entity.type
_entity.pdbx_description
1 polymer ?
#
loop_
_entity_poly.entity_id
_entity_poly.type
_entity_poly.pdbx_seq_one_letter_code
_entity_poly.pdbx_strand_id
1 'polypeptide(L)'
;MAIDQDVEELLIMGDSDLIIRQVQGELETRDVKLIPYKKHVENLSKRFKSIEFRYIPCCHNEQDDALATLASILPYPGNAHIDPLEIQIRERHGYCNTIEVAPNTQPWYHDTKRFMKMQEYPEQASGDQKRTIRQHASGYRTTVRTSVGATPWH
;
A
#
# COMPACT_ATOMS: atom_id res chain seq x y z
N MET A 1 13.65 6.54 -23.49
CA MET A 1 12.79 6.76 -22.29
C MET A 1 11.62 7.66 -22.67
N ALA A 2 10.55 7.75 -21.88
CA ALA A 2 9.39 8.64 -22.17
C ALA A 2 9.82 10.10 -22.42
N ILE A 3 10.91 10.51 -21.77
CA ILE A 3 11.60 11.79 -21.96
C ILE A 3 12.10 12.03 -23.39
N ASP A 4 12.46 10.96 -24.12
CA ASP A 4 12.98 11.03 -25.49
C ASP A 4 11.86 10.86 -26.53
N GLN A 5 10.60 10.77 -26.07
CA GLN A 5 9.43 10.46 -26.89
C GLN A 5 8.43 11.63 -26.97
N ASP A 6 8.84 12.85 -26.63
CA ASP A 6 8.00 14.06 -26.60
C ASP A 6 6.69 13.90 -25.80
N VAL A 7 6.71 13.05 -24.77
CA VAL A 7 5.57 12.85 -23.88
C VAL A 7 5.46 14.05 -22.94
N GLU A 8 4.35 14.77 -23.01
CA GLU A 8 4.13 15.97 -22.20
C GLU A 8 3.49 15.68 -20.84
N GLU A 9 2.67 14.63 -20.75
CA GLU A 9 1.94 14.23 -19.56
C GLU A 9 2.23 12.76 -19.22
N LEU A 10 2.51 12.48 -17.95
CA LEU A 10 2.92 11.15 -17.50
C LEU A 10 2.09 10.69 -16.30
N LEU A 11 1.45 9.54 -16.42
CA LEU A 11 0.84 8.82 -15.29
C LEU A 11 1.76 7.68 -14.88
N ILE A 12 2.30 7.75 -13.68
CA ILE A 12 3.15 6.71 -13.08
C ILE A 12 2.31 5.91 -12.10
N MET A 13 2.16 4.61 -12.38
CA MET A 13 1.49 3.68 -11.48
C MET A 13 2.55 2.81 -10.79
N GLY A 14 2.38 2.60 -9.48
CA GLY A 14 3.27 1.74 -8.72
C GLY A 14 2.56 1.10 -7.54
N ASP A 15 3.07 -0.03 -7.09
CA ASP A 15 2.54 -0.84 -5.99
C ASP A 15 3.26 -0.61 -4.65
N SER A 16 4.34 0.18 -4.66
CA SER A 16 5.00 0.62 -3.44
C SER A 16 4.34 1.89 -2.89
N ASP A 17 3.38 1.72 -1.98
CA ASP A 17 2.72 2.82 -1.25
C ASP A 17 3.74 3.78 -0.61
N LEU A 18 4.85 3.24 -0.09
CA LEU A 18 5.93 4.04 0.47
C LEU A 18 6.53 5.02 -0.55
N ILE A 19 6.90 4.52 -1.73
CA ILE A 19 7.54 5.32 -2.76
C ILE A 19 6.55 6.34 -3.34
N ILE A 20 5.30 5.94 -3.59
CA ILE A 20 4.24 6.83 -4.08
C ILE A 20 4.04 8.02 -3.13
N ARG A 21 3.96 7.78 -1.82
CA ARG A 21 3.83 8.85 -0.82
C ARG A 21 5.07 9.73 -0.71
N GLN A 22 6.27 9.16 -0.90
CA GLN A 22 7.52 9.93 -0.88
C GLN A 22 7.61 10.91 -2.05
N VAL A 23 7.21 10.48 -3.26
CA VAL A 23 7.23 11.32 -4.46
C VAL A 23 6.10 12.34 -4.49
N GLN A 24 4.95 12.04 -3.89
CA GLN A 24 3.86 13.00 -3.67
C GLN A 24 4.19 14.05 -2.59
N GLY A 25 5.25 13.83 -1.82
CA GLY A 25 5.65 14.72 -0.73
C GLY A 25 4.87 14.52 0.58
N GLU A 26 4.02 13.49 0.65
CA GLU A 26 3.30 13.12 1.87
C GLU A 26 4.23 12.52 2.94
N LEU A 27 5.34 11.92 2.50
CA LEU A 27 6.33 11.31 3.38
C LEU A 27 7.76 11.77 3.07
N GLU A 28 8.53 12.04 4.12
CA GLU A 28 9.96 12.36 4.01
C GLU A 28 10.85 11.11 4.11
N THR A 29 11.85 11.05 3.23
CA THR A 29 12.89 10.02 3.24
C THR A 29 14.03 10.43 4.16
N ARG A 30 14.28 9.66 5.23
CA ARG A 30 15.42 9.87 6.15
C ARG A 30 16.66 9.05 5.80
N ASP A 31 16.53 8.11 4.87
CA ASP A 31 17.64 7.27 4.44
C ASP A 31 18.55 8.06 3.49
N VAL A 32 19.81 8.23 3.90
CA VAL A 32 20.85 8.95 3.16
C VAL A 32 21.06 8.36 1.76
N LYS A 33 20.86 7.05 1.58
CA LYS A 33 21.01 6.39 0.27
C LYS A 33 19.88 6.72 -0.68
N LEU A 34 18.69 7.06 -0.17
CA LEU A 34 17.49 7.34 -0.97
C LEU A 34 17.27 8.83 -1.27
N ILE A 35 17.90 9.74 -0.52
CA ILE A 35 17.88 11.19 -0.78
C ILE A 35 18.31 11.55 -2.21
N PRO A 36 19.41 10.99 -2.77
CA PRO A 36 19.82 11.28 -4.14
C PRO A 36 18.78 10.86 -5.19
N TYR A 37 18.12 9.72 -4.98
CA TYR A 37 17.08 9.21 -5.89
C TYR A 37 15.84 10.09 -5.88
N LYS A 38 15.38 10.52 -4.69
CA LYS A 38 14.25 11.47 -4.58
C LYS A 38 14.55 12.75 -5.36
N LYS A 39 15.72 13.35 -5.16
CA LYS A 39 16.14 14.56 -5.89
C LYS A 39 16.21 14.33 -7.40
N HIS A 40 16.63 13.14 -7.82
CA HIS A 40 16.67 12.78 -9.23
C HIS A 40 15.26 12.71 -9.83
N VAL A 41 14.33 12.03 -9.17
CA VAL A 41 12.92 11.96 -9.58
C VAL A 41 12.31 13.36 -9.67
N GLU A 42 12.51 14.22 -8.67
CA GLU A 42 12.03 15.61 -8.70
C GLU A 42 12.56 16.41 -9.90
N ASN A 43 13.83 16.21 -10.27
CA ASN A 43 14.42 16.88 -11.43
C ASN A 43 13.85 16.34 -12.75
N LEU A 44 13.62 15.03 -12.84
CA LEU A 44 12.94 14.44 -14.00
C LEU A 44 11.50 14.96 -14.09
N SER A 45 10.81 15.13 -12.97
CA SER A 45 9.42 15.57 -12.96
C SER A 45 9.24 16.96 -13.57
N LYS A 46 10.22 17.86 -13.41
CA LYS A 46 10.20 19.20 -14.00
C LYS A 46 10.27 19.22 -15.53
N ARG A 47 10.63 18.10 -16.16
CA ARG A 47 10.74 18.01 -17.63
C ARG A 47 9.39 17.75 -18.31
N PHE A 48 8.38 17.35 -17.55
CA PHE A 48 7.04 17.09 -18.04
C PHE A 48 6.10 18.24 -17.65
N LYS A 49 5.05 18.47 -18.45
CA LYS A 49 4.03 19.48 -18.14
C LYS A 49 3.16 19.06 -16.97
N SER A 50 2.84 17.78 -16.90
CA SER A 50 2.04 17.18 -15.83
C SER A 50 2.55 15.78 -15.51
N ILE A 51 2.69 15.47 -14.21
CA ILE A 51 2.95 14.11 -13.75
C ILE A 51 2.00 13.77 -12.62
N GLU A 52 1.36 12.62 -12.73
CA GLU A 52 0.54 12.03 -11.68
C GLU A 52 1.16 10.72 -11.21
N PHE A 53 1.19 10.52 -9.89
CA PHE A 53 1.62 9.26 -9.27
C PHE A 53 0.41 8.60 -8.62
N ARG A 54 0.16 7.34 -8.97
CA ARG A 54 -0.99 6.58 -8.48
C ARG A 54 -0.57 5.24 -7.91
N TYR A 55 -1.05 4.96 -6.70
CA TYR A 55 -0.94 3.62 -6.13
C TYR A 55 -1.89 2.65 -6.82
N ILE A 56 -1.37 1.48 -7.19
CA ILE A 56 -2.14 0.33 -7.66
C ILE A 56 -1.81 -0.89 -6.79
N PRO A 57 -2.78 -1.76 -6.45
CA PRO A 57 -2.46 -3.02 -5.77
C PRO A 57 -1.50 -3.86 -6.60
N CYS A 58 -0.57 -4.60 -5.96
CA CYS A 58 0.40 -5.48 -6.62
C CYS A 58 -0.24 -6.47 -7.62
N CYS A 59 -1.46 -6.99 -7.36
CA CYS A 59 -2.20 -7.82 -8.33
C CYS A 59 -2.63 -7.10 -9.63
N HIS A 60 -2.46 -5.78 -9.71
CA HIS A 60 -2.65 -4.98 -10.93
C HIS A 60 -1.30 -4.57 -11.55
N ASN A 61 -0.18 -4.93 -10.93
CA ASN A 61 1.19 -4.66 -11.39
C ASN A 61 1.92 -5.93 -11.85
N GLU A 62 1.16 -7.00 -12.17
CA GLU A 62 1.70 -8.34 -12.45
C GLU A 62 2.77 -8.35 -13.56
N GLN A 63 2.66 -7.44 -14.53
CA GLN A 63 3.63 -7.33 -15.61
C GLN A 63 4.98 -6.82 -15.10
N ASP A 64 4.98 -5.76 -14.30
CA ASP A 64 6.20 -5.21 -13.72
C ASP A 64 6.82 -6.18 -12.72
N ASP A 65 6.00 -6.90 -11.94
CA ASP A 65 6.46 -7.95 -11.03
C ASP A 65 7.10 -9.13 -11.77
N ALA A 66 6.49 -9.56 -12.88
CA ALA A 66 7.07 -10.59 -13.73
C ALA A 66 8.42 -10.14 -14.30
N LEU A 67 8.52 -8.89 -14.74
CA LEU A 67 9.77 -8.32 -15.26
C LEU A 67 10.84 -8.21 -14.16
N ALA A 68 10.49 -7.73 -12.98
CA ALA A 68 11.40 -7.64 -11.83
C ALA A 68 11.90 -9.03 -11.41
N THR A 69 11.00 -10.02 -11.41
CA THR A 69 11.34 -11.42 -11.13
C THR A 69 12.31 -11.96 -12.17
N LEU A 70 12.03 -11.78 -13.46
CA LEU A 70 12.94 -12.18 -14.54
C LEU A 70 14.31 -11.49 -14.42
N ALA A 71 14.34 -10.18 -14.13
CA ALA A 71 15.57 -9.43 -13.94
C ALA A 71 16.40 -9.92 -12.75
N SER A 72 15.75 -10.36 -11.66
CA SER A 72 16.45 -10.91 -10.48
C SER A 72 17.04 -12.30 -10.72
N ILE A 73 16.47 -13.07 -11.63
CA ILE A 73 16.97 -14.41 -12.00
C ILE A 73 18.16 -14.29 -12.97
N LEU A 74 18.22 -13.22 -13.75
CA LEU A 74 19.28 -13.03 -14.74
C LEU A 74 20.63 -12.77 -14.03
N PRO A 75 21.66 -13.60 -14.26
CA PRO A 75 22.98 -13.34 -13.72
C PRO A 75 23.56 -12.08 -14.36
N TYR A 76 23.95 -11.11 -13.54
CA TYR A 76 24.59 -9.90 -14.03
C TYR A 76 25.99 -10.22 -14.56
N PRO A 77 26.31 -9.96 -15.85
CA PRO A 77 27.56 -10.40 -16.47
C PRO A 77 28.79 -9.55 -16.10
N GLY A 78 28.71 -8.74 -15.04
CA GLY A 78 29.79 -7.87 -14.60
C GLY A 78 30.19 -8.15 -13.16
N ASN A 79 31.48 -8.09 -12.88
CA ASN A 79 32.12 -8.29 -11.57
C ASN A 79 31.75 -7.19 -10.55
N ALA A 80 30.66 -6.46 -10.77
CA ALA A 80 30.17 -5.43 -9.88
C ALA A 80 29.37 -6.11 -8.75
N HIS A 81 29.95 -6.12 -7.56
CA HIS A 81 29.22 -6.47 -6.35
C HIS A 81 28.19 -5.37 -6.10
N ILE A 82 26.93 -5.62 -6.46
CA ILE A 82 25.82 -4.77 -6.05
C ILE A 82 25.47 -5.25 -4.64
N ASP A 83 25.91 -4.50 -3.62
CA ASP A 83 25.44 -4.72 -2.26
C ASP A 83 23.92 -4.53 -2.27
N PRO A 84 23.13 -5.59 -1.99
CA PRO A 84 21.68 -5.43 -1.88
C PRO A 84 21.40 -4.37 -0.83
N LEU A 85 20.59 -3.36 -1.18
CA LEU A 85 20.10 -2.42 -0.20
C LEU A 85 19.17 -3.17 0.74
N GLU A 86 19.71 -3.64 1.86
CA GLU A 86 18.96 -4.34 2.88
C GLU A 86 18.07 -3.33 3.60
N ILE A 87 16.86 -3.14 3.05
CA ILE A 87 15.82 -2.39 3.73
C ILE A 87 15.35 -3.27 4.88
N GLN A 88 15.79 -2.96 6.09
CA GLN A 88 15.22 -3.55 7.30
C GLN A 88 13.78 -3.08 7.43
N ILE A 89 12.85 -3.85 6.83
CA ILE A 89 11.44 -3.78 7.17
C ILE A 89 11.37 -4.24 8.62
N ARG A 90 11.25 -3.29 9.55
CA ARG A 90 10.87 -3.65 10.92
C ARG A 90 9.51 -4.31 10.82
N GLU A 91 9.50 -5.61 11.01
CA GLU A 91 8.33 -6.45 11.19
C GLU A 91 7.55 -6.00 12.44
N ARG A 92 6.92 -4.82 12.36
CA ARG A 92 5.64 -4.69 13.00
C ARG A 92 4.67 -5.25 11.99
N HIS A 93 4.57 -6.58 11.97
CA HIS A 93 3.53 -7.32 11.28
C HIS A 93 2.18 -6.69 11.62
N GLY A 94 1.72 -5.76 10.79
CA GLY A 94 0.30 -5.67 10.50
C GLY A 94 0.01 -6.95 9.75
N TYR A 95 -0.70 -7.85 10.39
CA TYR A 95 -1.06 -9.17 9.87
C TYR A 95 -1.75 -9.03 8.49
N CYS A 96 -0.96 -9.09 7.41
CA CYS A 96 -1.46 -9.19 6.06
C CYS A 96 -1.86 -10.64 5.87
N ASN A 97 -3.13 -10.95 6.13
CA ASN A 97 -3.70 -12.21 5.67
C ASN A 97 -3.55 -12.28 4.16
N THR A 98 -2.63 -13.11 3.70
CA THR A 98 -2.74 -13.77 2.40
C THR A 98 -4.08 -14.50 2.40
N ILE A 99 -5.08 -13.93 1.74
CA ILE A 99 -6.32 -14.66 1.50
C ILE A 99 -5.98 -15.67 0.42
N GLU A 100 -5.51 -16.84 0.83
CA GLU A 100 -5.74 -18.04 0.04
C GLU A 100 -7.26 -18.11 -0.13
N VAL A 101 -7.72 -17.83 -1.35
CA VAL A 101 -9.11 -18.00 -1.73
C VAL A 101 -9.36 -19.50 -1.79
N ALA A 102 -9.53 -20.10 -0.62
CA ALA A 102 -10.26 -21.35 -0.50
C ALA A 102 -11.71 -21.07 -0.94
N PRO A 103 -12.32 -21.94 -1.76
CA PRO A 103 -13.67 -21.75 -2.26
C PRO A 103 -14.64 -22.09 -1.13
N ASN A 104 -14.75 -21.24 -0.11
CA ASN A 104 -15.81 -21.23 0.90
C ASN A 104 -15.74 -19.89 1.65
N THR A 105 -16.46 -18.91 1.10
CA THR A 105 -17.12 -17.78 1.76
C THR A 105 -16.50 -17.31 3.08
N GLN A 106 -15.71 -16.22 3.06
CA GLN A 106 -15.12 -15.57 4.24
C GLN A 106 -16.11 -15.47 5.44
N PRO A 107 -16.00 -16.35 6.45
CA PRO A 107 -16.96 -16.37 7.57
C PRO A 107 -16.82 -15.13 8.45
N TRP A 108 -15.59 -14.63 8.58
CA TRP A 108 -15.22 -13.54 9.48
C TRP A 108 -15.88 -12.20 9.13
N TYR A 109 -16.12 -11.92 7.84
CA TYR A 109 -16.75 -10.65 7.42
C TYR A 109 -18.24 -10.63 7.80
N HIS A 110 -18.95 -11.74 7.59
CA HIS A 110 -20.35 -11.87 7.96
C HIS A 110 -20.53 -11.73 9.48
N ASP A 111 -19.67 -12.39 10.25
CA ASP A 111 -19.70 -12.35 11.71
C ASP A 111 -19.36 -10.96 12.27
N THR A 112 -18.36 -10.29 11.69
CA THR A 112 -17.99 -8.91 12.08
C THR A 112 -19.10 -7.93 11.73
N LYS A 113 -19.70 -8.04 10.53
CA LYS A 113 -20.83 -7.20 10.10
C LYS A 113 -22.07 -7.41 10.97
N ARG A 114 -22.36 -8.65 11.37
CA ARG A 114 -23.45 -9.00 12.30
C ARG A 114 -23.20 -8.40 13.68
N PHE A 115 -21.99 -8.56 14.22
CA PHE A 115 -21.61 -7.96 15.51
C PHE A 115 -21.70 -6.42 15.49
N MET A 116 -21.30 -5.77 14.40
CA MET A 116 -21.42 -4.31 14.26
C MET A 116 -22.88 -3.83 14.24
N LYS A 117 -23.80 -4.61 13.66
CA LYS A 117 -25.23 -4.25 13.55
C LYS A 117 -26.05 -4.61 14.77
N MET A 118 -25.80 -5.78 15.35
CA MET A 118 -26.66 -6.38 16.38
C MET A 118 -25.97 -6.56 17.74
N GLN A 119 -24.66 -6.30 17.84
CA GLN A 119 -23.83 -6.59 19.02
C GLN A 119 -23.87 -8.06 19.46
N GLU A 120 -24.16 -8.96 18.51
CA GLU A 120 -24.26 -10.41 18.74
C GLU A 120 -23.07 -11.16 18.14
N TYR A 121 -22.63 -12.21 18.83
CA TYR A 121 -21.62 -13.14 18.33
C TYR A 121 -22.28 -14.41 17.76
N PRO A 122 -21.62 -15.13 16.84
CA PRO A 122 -22.07 -16.45 16.42
C PRO A 122 -22.17 -17.40 17.63
N GLU A 123 -23.21 -18.24 17.66
CA GLU A 123 -23.50 -19.14 18.78
C GLU A 123 -22.36 -20.13 19.06
N GLN A 124 -21.64 -20.54 18.02
CA GLN A 124 -20.50 -21.47 18.12
C GLN A 124 -19.13 -20.77 18.20
N ALA A 125 -19.08 -19.45 18.37
CA ALA A 125 -17.80 -18.74 18.40
C ALA A 125 -17.03 -19.02 19.70
N SER A 126 -15.80 -19.49 19.57
CA SER A 126 -14.82 -19.61 20.65
C SER A 126 -14.44 -18.24 21.22
N GLY A 127 -13.85 -18.23 22.42
CA GLY A 127 -13.40 -17.00 23.09
C GLY A 127 -12.45 -16.16 22.24
N ASP A 128 -11.53 -16.83 21.54
CA ASP A 128 -10.57 -16.19 20.63
C ASP A 128 -11.27 -15.61 19.40
N GLN A 129 -12.23 -16.32 18.80
CA GLN A 129 -13.03 -15.79 17.69
C GLN A 129 -13.82 -14.55 18.10
N LYS A 130 -14.43 -14.54 19.29
CA LYS A 130 -15.13 -13.34 19.84
C LYS A 130 -14.16 -12.18 20.10
N ARG A 131 -12.91 -12.45 20.46
CA ARG A 131 -11.86 -11.43 20.61
C ARG A 131 -11.47 -10.84 19.26
N THR A 132 -11.25 -11.69 18.26
CA THR A 132 -10.92 -11.29 16.88
C THR A 132 -12.02 -10.44 16.26
N ILE A 133 -13.29 -10.84 16.41
CA ILE A 133 -14.45 -10.06 15.94
C ILE A 133 -14.48 -8.65 16.57
N ARG A 134 -14.23 -8.54 17.89
CA ARG A 134 -14.16 -7.23 18.57
C ARG A 134 -13.02 -6.36 18.06
N GLN A 135 -11.84 -6.94 17.85
CA GLN A 135 -10.69 -6.22 17.32
C GLN A 135 -10.98 -5.67 15.92
N HIS A 136 -11.51 -6.50 15.02
CA HIS A 136 -11.90 -6.04 13.68
C HIS A 136 -12.97 -4.94 13.74
N ALA A 137 -14.05 -5.14 14.49
CA ALA A 137 -15.11 -4.14 14.62
C ALA A 137 -14.62 -2.80 15.22
N SER A 138 -13.64 -2.85 16.13
CA SER A 138 -13.04 -1.64 16.71
C SER A 138 -12.27 -0.80 15.69
N GLY A 139 -11.62 -1.44 14.71
CA GLY A 139 -10.90 -0.75 13.62
C GLY A 139 -11.83 -0.02 12.64
N TYR A 140 -13.06 -0.51 12.44
CA TYR A 140 -14.07 0.17 11.61
C TYR A 140 -14.83 1.28 12.35
N ARG A 141 -14.93 1.18 13.68
CA ARG A 141 -15.70 2.13 14.51
C ARG A 141 -14.99 3.49 14.65
N THR A 142 -13.70 3.58 14.37
CA THR A 142 -12.92 4.83 14.39
C THR A 142 -13.13 5.72 13.17
N THR A 143 -13.78 5.24 12.09
CA THR A 143 -14.01 6.04 10.87
C THR A 143 -15.35 6.79 10.88
N VAL A 144 -16.21 6.58 11.88
CA VAL A 144 -17.52 7.27 11.98
C VAL A 144 -17.68 7.97 13.34
N ARG A 145 -16.96 9.09 13.49
CA ARG A 145 -17.20 10.27 14.38
C ARG A 145 -15.98 11.16 14.21
N THR A 146 -16.02 12.30 13.52
CA THR A 146 -16.89 13.46 13.75
C THR A 146 -17.18 14.23 12.46
N SER A 147 -18.42 14.20 12.00
CA SER A 147 -19.02 15.33 11.28
C SER A 147 -20.31 15.69 12.02
N VAL A 148 -20.21 16.55 13.02
CA VAL A 148 -21.37 17.30 13.52
C VAL A 148 -21.08 18.75 13.14
N GLY A 149 -21.98 19.26 12.31
CA GLY A 149 -21.78 20.44 11.49
C GLY A 149 -21.64 21.74 12.27
N ALA A 150 -21.03 22.70 11.58
CA ALA A 150 -21.09 24.11 11.89
C ALA A 150 -22.54 24.64 11.76
N THR A 151 -22.99 25.33 12.82
CA THR A 151 -23.82 26.57 12.93
C THR A 151 -24.93 26.87 11.91
N PRO A 152 -26.05 27.52 12.33
CA PRO A 152 -26.06 29.00 12.36
C PRO A 152 -26.90 29.68 13.47
N TRP A 153 -26.39 30.84 13.89
CA TRP A 153 -27.05 32.09 14.33
C TRP A 153 -28.57 32.09 14.60
N HIS A 154 -28.99 32.41 15.83
CA HIS A 154 -29.42 33.76 16.25
C HIS A 154 -29.52 33.85 17.78
#